data_AF-L8LQT5-F1
#
_entry.id   AF-L8LQT5-F1
#
_cell.length_a   1.000
_cell.length_b   1.000
_cell.length_c   1.000
_cell.angle_alpha   90.00
_cell.angle_beta   90.00
_cell.angle_gamma   90.00
#
_symmetry.space_group_name_H-M   'P 1'
#
loop_
_entity.id
_entity.type
_entity.pdbx_description
1 polymer ?
#
loop_
_entity_poly.entity_id
_entity_poly.type
_entity_poly.pdbx_seq_one_letter_code
_entity_poly.pdbx_strand_id
1 'polypeptide(L)'
;MTAGTQKVQGFLLTFTEENHLQSLDRLEGCVAGRPMDHLSYYREQVKVYNPQGIYLTEAWAYLMTTAQVGMCGGKVIVSGSWHSPEKEG
;
A
#
# COMPACT_ATOMS: atom_id res chain seq x y z
N MET A 1 3.00 -0.82 3.13
CA MET A 1 2.74 -2.25 2.83
C MET A 1 3.82 -2.76 1.90
N THR A 2 4.04 -4.07 1.76
CA THR A 2 4.91 -4.66 0.71
C THR A 2 4.07 -5.44 -0.29
N ALA A 3 4.57 -5.61 -1.51
CA ALA A 3 3.99 -6.57 -2.45
C ALA A 3 4.01 -7.99 -1.86
N GLY A 4 2.98 -8.79 -2.15
CA GLY A 4 2.80 -10.15 -1.64
C GLY A 4 1.56 -10.82 -2.22
N THR A 5 1.31 -12.07 -1.82
CA THR A 5 0.18 -12.88 -2.34
C THR A 5 -1.04 -12.89 -1.42
N GLN A 6 -0.93 -12.33 -0.22
CA GLN A 6 -2.00 -12.27 0.76
C GLN A 6 -2.92 -11.06 0.51
N LYS A 7 -4.19 -11.18 0.88
CA LYS A 7 -5.15 -10.08 0.79
C LYS A 7 -5.03 -9.17 2.01
N VAL A 8 -5.19 -7.87 1.79
CA VAL A 8 -5.34 -6.87 2.85
C VAL A 8 -6.75 -6.28 2.83
N GLN A 9 -7.21 -5.84 3.99
CA GLN A 9 -8.50 -5.18 4.17
C GLN A 9 -8.30 -3.67 4.34
N GLY A 10 -9.19 -2.90 3.73
CA GLY A 10 -9.14 -1.44 3.79
C GLY A 10 -10.31 -0.80 3.08
N PHE A 11 -10.16 0.48 2.77
CA PHE A 11 -11.16 1.28 2.07
C PHE A 11 -10.64 1.69 0.70
N LEU A 12 -11.52 1.69 -0.29
CA LEU A 12 -11.25 2.27 -1.61
C LEU A 12 -11.67 3.74 -1.58
N LEU A 13 -10.71 4.64 -1.82
CA LEU A 13 -10.94 6.08 -1.87
C LEU A 13 -10.77 6.59 -3.29
N THR A 14 -11.45 7.69 -3.61
CA THR A 14 -11.31 8.40 -4.88
C THR A 14 -10.94 9.86 -4.62
N PHE A 15 -10.20 10.45 -5.55
CA PHE A 15 -9.94 11.89 -5.56
C PHE A 15 -10.88 12.56 -6.55
N THR A 16 -11.34 13.76 -6.22
CA THR A 16 -12.13 14.59 -7.14
C THR A 16 -11.28 15.18 -8.25
N GLU A 17 -10.01 15.47 -7.94
CA GLU A 17 -9.05 16.11 -8.85
C GLU A 17 -7.78 15.26 -8.97
N GLU A 18 -7.23 15.14 -10.18
CA GLU A 18 -6.05 14.32 -10.45
C GLU A 18 -4.78 14.83 -9.75
N ASN A 19 -4.69 16.14 -9.53
CA ASN A 19 -3.55 16.78 -8.86
C ASN A 19 -3.43 16.41 -7.36
N HIS A 20 -4.50 15.90 -6.74
CA HIS A 20 -4.45 15.42 -5.35
C HIS A 20 -3.57 14.18 -5.23
N LEU A 21 -3.54 13.31 -6.24
CA LEU A 21 -2.65 12.15 -6.24
C LEU A 21 -1.18 12.58 -6.27
N GLN A 22 -0.85 13.59 -7.07
CA GLN A 22 0.52 14.14 -7.11
C GLN A 22 0.91 14.82 -5.79
N SER A 23 -0.05 15.42 -5.10
CA SER A 23 0.18 16.03 -3.78
C SER A 23 0.45 14.95 -2.73
N LEU A 24 -0.30 13.84 -2.78
CA LEU A 24 -0.06 12.67 -1.93
C LEU A 24 1.30 12.03 -2.25
N ASP A 25 1.65 11.87 -3.53
CA ASP A 25 2.95 11.34 -3.97
C ASP A 25 4.12 12.11 -3.33
N ARG A 26 4.01 13.44 -3.19
CA ARG A 26 5.03 14.27 -2.52
C ARG A 26 5.11 14.01 -1.01
N LEU A 27 3.96 13.88 -0.34
CA LEU A 27 3.90 13.60 1.10
C LEU A 27 4.49 12.23 1.43
N GLU A 28 4.19 11.23 0.61
CA GLU A 28 4.69 9.86 0.76
C GLU A 28 6.14 9.68 0.27
N GLY A 29 6.78 10.73 -0.26
CA GLY A 29 8.12 10.61 -0.83
C GLY A 29 8.19 9.71 -2.07
N CYS A 30 7.06 9.51 -2.75
CA CYS A 30 6.93 8.79 -4.02
C CYS A 30 7.21 9.73 -5.20
N VAL A 31 8.48 10.13 -5.37
CA VAL A 31 8.90 11.14 -6.35
C VAL A 31 9.31 10.51 -7.68
N ALA A 32 8.61 10.86 -8.76
CA ALA A 32 8.94 10.40 -10.10
C ALA A 32 10.40 10.71 -10.49
N GLY A 33 11.07 9.73 -11.10
CA GLY A 33 12.44 9.87 -11.59
C GLY A 33 13.55 9.69 -10.54
N ARG A 34 13.21 9.41 -9.26
CA ARG A 34 14.20 8.96 -8.29
C ARG A 34 14.45 7.45 -8.40
N PRO A 35 15.69 6.99 -8.13
CA PRO A 35 15.96 5.56 -7.97
C PRO A 35 15.14 5.00 -6.81
N MET A 36 14.71 3.73 -6.93
CA MET A 36 13.90 3.03 -5.93
C MET A 36 14.47 3.10 -4.52
N ASP A 37 15.80 3.00 -4.38
CA ASP A 37 16.48 3.01 -3.08
C ASP A 37 16.41 4.37 -2.36
N HIS A 38 16.00 5.43 -3.07
CA HIS A 38 15.82 6.79 -2.52
C HIS A 38 14.35 7.18 -2.32
N LEU A 39 13.42 6.29 -2.63
CA LEU A 39 11.98 6.49 -2.39
C LEU A 39 11.60 5.95 -1.01
N SER A 40 10.74 6.66 -0.29
CA SER A 40 10.11 6.11 0.91
C SER A 40 9.06 5.07 0.53
N TYR A 41 8.32 5.33 -0.55
CA TYR A 41 7.37 4.41 -1.15
C TYR A 41 7.44 4.49 -2.68
N TYR A 42 7.13 3.39 -3.36
CA TYR A 42 6.72 3.37 -4.75
C TYR A 42 5.22 3.09 -4.82
N ARG A 43 4.59 3.37 -5.97
CA ARG A 43 3.18 3.06 -6.19
C ARG A 43 2.99 2.00 -7.27
N GLU A 44 1.97 1.18 -7.09
CA GLU A 44 1.55 0.16 -8.05
C GLU A 44 0.02 0.15 -8.13
N GLN A 45 -0.53 -0.20 -9.29
CA GLN A 45 -1.96 -0.48 -9.40
C GLN A 45 -2.23 -1.91 -8.91
N VAL A 46 -3.09 -2.02 -7.90
CA VAL A 46 -3.48 -3.31 -7.32
C VAL A 46 -4.97 -3.57 -7.56
N LYS A 47 -5.32 -4.85 -7.70
CA LYS A 47 -6.71 -5.27 -7.83
C LYS A 47 -7.46 -5.11 -6.52
N VAL A 48 -8.62 -4.48 -6.57
CA VAL A 48 -9.52 -4.26 -5.44
C VAL A 48 -10.76 -5.13 -5.61
N TYR A 49 -11.16 -5.75 -4.50
CA TYR A 49 -12.30 -6.65 -4.44
C TYR A 49 -13.28 -6.18 -3.36
N ASN A 50 -14.56 -6.48 -3.53
CA ASN A 50 -15.54 -6.30 -2.45
C ASN A 50 -15.35 -7.39 -1.35
N PRO A 51 -16.06 -7.29 -0.21
CA PRO A 51 -15.94 -8.29 0.86
C PRO A 51 -16.31 -9.72 0.45
N GLN A 52 -17.10 -9.91 -0.61
CA GLN A 52 -17.46 -11.21 -1.18
C GLN A 52 -16.39 -11.74 -2.16
N GLY A 53 -15.30 -11.01 -2.38
CA GLY A 53 -14.21 -11.40 -3.27
C GLY A 53 -14.46 -11.13 -4.75
N ILE A 54 -15.50 -10.36 -5.09
CA ILE A 54 -15.80 -9.94 -6.46
C ILE A 54 -14.91 -8.76 -6.82
N TYR A 55 -14.24 -8.84 -7.98
CA TYR A 55 -13.39 -7.77 -8.50
C TYR A 55 -14.21 -6.49 -8.73
N LEU A 56 -13.67 -5.35 -8.31
CA LEU A 56 -14.28 -4.04 -8.48
C LEU A 56 -13.52 -3.20 -9.50
N THR A 57 -12.23 -2.98 -9.26
CA THR A 57 -11.37 -2.08 -10.04
C THR A 57 -9.90 -2.32 -9.72
N GLU A 58 -9.01 -1.62 -10.40
CA GLU A 58 -7.63 -1.39 -9.96
C GLU A 58 -7.52 0.00 -9.31
N ALA A 59 -6.67 0.11 -8.29
CA ALA A 59 -6.41 1.36 -7.57
C ALA A 59 -4.93 1.48 -7.19
N TRP A 60 -4.44 2.70 -7.03
CA TRP A 60 -3.06 2.94 -6.59
C TRP A 60 -2.88 2.54 -5.13
N ALA A 61 -1.81 1.79 -4.85
CA ALA A 61 -1.34 1.48 -3.52
C ALA A 61 0.13 1.88 -3.35
N TYR A 62 0.48 2.42 -2.19
CA TYR A 62 1.85 2.76 -1.82
C TYR A 62 2.53 1.59 -1.11
N LEU A 63 3.67 1.19 -1.67
CA LEU A 63 4.42 0.02 -1.30
C LEU A 63 5.86 0.38 -0.94
N MET A 64 6.40 -0.34 0.03
CA MET A 64 7.82 -0.41 0.35
C MET A 64 8.36 -1.73 -0.15
N THR A 65 9.68 -1.80 -0.36
CA THR A 65 10.37 -3.08 -0.51
C THR A 65 10.44 -3.78 0.84
N THR A 66 10.60 -5.11 0.82
CA THR A 66 10.79 -5.90 2.06
C THR A 66 12.04 -5.43 2.83
N ALA A 67 13.10 -5.02 2.12
CA ALA A 67 14.30 -4.47 2.73
C ALA A 67 14.02 -3.18 3.50
N GLN A 68 13.28 -2.23 2.90
CA GLN A 68 12.89 -0.97 3.55
C GLN A 68 12.04 -1.20 4.81
N VAL A 69 11.05 -2.11 4.72
CA VAL A 69 10.22 -2.45 5.89
C VAL A 69 11.04 -3.10 6.99
N GLY A 70 12.00 -3.97 6.64
CA GLY A 70 12.94 -4.55 7.59
C GLY A 70 13.78 -3.51 8.32
N MET A 71 14.30 -2.50 7.60
CA MET A 71 15.06 -1.39 8.20
C MET A 71 14.20 -0.53 9.14
N CYS A 72 12.90 -0.45 8.91
CA CYS A 72 11.96 0.28 9.75
C CYS A 72 11.45 -0.53 10.97
N GLY A 73 11.89 -1.78 11.13
CA GLY A 73 11.39 -2.67 12.18
C GLY A 73 9.92 -3.09 11.99
N GLY A 74 9.46 -3.17 10.73
CA GLY A 74 8.09 -3.51 10.42
C GLY A 74 7.71 -4.93 10.86
N LYS A 75 6.43 -5.11 11.19
CA LYS A 75 5.85 -6.40 11.58
C LYS A 75 4.87 -6.90 10.52
N VAL A 76 4.80 -8.21 10.34
CA VAL A 76 3.83 -8.85 9.44
C VAL A 76 2.48 -8.94 10.14
N ILE A 77 1.45 -8.39 9.52
CA ILE A 77 0.05 -8.54 9.96
C ILE A 77 -0.59 -9.65 9.14
N VAL A 78 -0.56 -10.87 9.67
CA VAL A 78 -1.04 -12.09 8.96
C VAL A 78 -2.53 -12.03 8.64
N SER A 79 -3.33 -11.34 9.46
CA SER A 79 -4.77 -11.15 9.20
C SER A 79 -5.05 -10.26 7.97
N GLY A 80 -4.05 -9.49 7.51
CA GLY A 80 -4.23 -8.46 6.49
C GLY A 80 -5.11 -7.28 6.94
N SER A 81 -5.47 -7.20 8.22
CA SER A 81 -6.36 -6.17 8.76
C SER A 81 -5.75 -5.49 9.98
N TRP A 82 -5.58 -4.18 9.88
CA TRP A 82 -5.01 -3.31 10.92
C TRP A 82 -5.82 -3.28 12.23
N HIS A 83 -7.08 -3.68 12.18
CA HIS A 83 -7.97 -3.70 13.36
C HIS A 83 -8.00 -5.07 14.05
N SER A 84 -7.35 -6.08 13.49
CA SER A 84 -7.33 -7.39 14.12
C SER A 84 -6.30 -7.40 15.24
N PRO A 85 -6.62 -7.95 16.43
CA PRO A 85 -5.61 -8.17 17.45
C PRO A 85 -4.49 -9.04 16.87
N GLU A 86 -3.23 -8.67 17.11
CA GLU A 86 -2.09 -9.52 16.78
C GLU A 86 -2.30 -10.86 17.51
N LYS A 87 -2.42 -11.97 16.78
CA LYS A 87 -2.24 -13.27 17.41
C LYS A 87 -0.73 -13.43 17.57
N GLU A 88 -0.25 -13.21 18.79
CA GLU A 88 1.08 -13.65 19.19
C GLU A 88 1.13 -15.17 18.96
N GLY A 89 2.06 -15.60 18.11
CA GLY A 89 2.36 -17.00 17.84
C GLY A 89 3.36 -17.56 18.84
#